data_AF-A0A2R7L7A5-F1
#
_entry.id   AF-A0A2R7L7A5-F1
#
_cell.length_a   1.000
_cell.length_b   1.000
_cell.length_c   1.000
_cell.angle_alpha   90.00
_cell.angle_beta   90.00
_cell.angle_gamma   90.00
#
_symmetry.space_group_name_H-M   'P 1'
#
loop_
_entity.id
_entity.type
_entity.pdbx_description
1 polymer ?
#
loop_
_entity_poly.entity_id
_entity_poly.type
_entity_poly.pdbx_seq_one_letter_code
_entity_poly.pdbx_strand_id
1 'polypeptide(L)'
;MKKIIVSMFVLSQCFNVHGQSIDKIITNKEVTRIEKILSADDMQGRRTFTPGIDKASAFIESEFKKIGLQTFNGATNYRQEFSMTASKPVSSKITIDGKEINNNQVVTFSYIPQVSFTEKSDISI
;
A
#
# COMPACT_ATOMS: atom_id res chain seq x y z
N MET A 1 -1.69 31.88 55.72
CA MET A 1 -3.07 31.79 55.15
C MET A 1 -3.07 31.80 53.61
N LYS A 2 -2.48 32.79 52.93
CA LYS A 2 -2.43 32.85 51.44
C LYS A 2 -1.87 31.57 50.76
N LYS A 3 -0.80 30.96 51.29
CA LYS A 3 -0.20 29.73 50.72
C LYS A 3 -1.14 28.51 50.81
N ILE A 4 -1.94 28.40 51.88
CA ILE A 4 -2.90 27.31 52.08
C ILE A 4 -4.04 27.45 51.07
N ILE A 5 -4.53 28.67 50.84
CA ILE A 5 -5.61 28.94 49.87
C ILE A 5 -5.15 28.61 48.45
N VAL A 6 -3.91 28.96 48.08
CA VAL A 6 -3.34 28.62 46.76
C VAL A 6 -3.17 27.11 46.59
N SER A 7 -2.66 26.40 47.61
CA SER A 7 -2.55 24.94 47.55
C SER A 7 -3.92 24.24 47.46
N MET A 8 -4.94 24.75 48.15
CA MET A 8 -6.29 24.19 48.11
C MET A 8 -6.97 24.43 46.74
N PHE A 9 -6.70 25.59 46.12
CA PHE A 9 -7.16 25.87 44.76
C PHE A 9 -6.49 24.95 43.73
N VAL A 10 -5.17 24.73 43.82
CA VAL A 10 -4.45 23.79 42.92
C VAL A 10 -4.93 22.35 43.10
N LEU A 11 -5.14 21.91 44.35
CA LEU A 11 -5.66 20.56 44.63
C LEU A 11 -7.09 20.36 44.09
N SER A 12 -7.91 21.41 44.08
CA SER A 12 -9.26 21.38 43.48
C SER A 12 -9.25 21.23 41.96
N GLN A 13 -8.21 21.69 41.26
CA GLN A 13 -8.11 21.56 39.80
C GLN A 13 -7.72 20.14 39.36
N CYS A 14 -7.07 19.36 40.23
CA CYS A 14 -6.67 17.99 39.93
C CYS A 14 -7.86 17.02 39.74
N PHE A 15 -9.06 17.36 40.24
CA PHE A 15 -10.26 16.52 40.09
C PHE A 15 -10.92 16.59 38.71
N ASN A 16 -10.47 17.48 37.80
CA ASN A 16 -11.05 17.63 36.47
C ASN A 16 -10.31 16.87 35.36
N VAL A 17 -9.29 16.07 35.69
CA VAL A 17 -8.53 15.30 34.71
C VAL A 17 -9.34 14.07 34.27
N HIS A 18 -10.03 14.19 33.13
CA HIS A 18 -10.69 13.07 32.47
C HIS A 18 -9.82 12.59 31.31
N GLY A 19 -9.66 11.27 31.15
CA GLY A 19 -9.03 10.70 29.97
C GLY A 19 -9.85 11.01 28.72
N GLN A 20 -9.20 11.49 27.65
CA GLN A 20 -9.87 11.70 26.37
C GLN A 20 -10.15 10.34 25.73
N SER A 21 -11.41 10.03 25.42
CA SER A 21 -11.74 8.83 24.63
C SER A 21 -11.27 9.02 23.19
N ILE A 22 -10.56 8.01 22.67
CA ILE A 22 -10.13 7.94 21.27
C ILE A 22 -11.32 7.92 20.30
N ASP A 23 -12.50 7.46 20.73
CA ASP A 23 -13.70 7.37 19.91
C ASP A 23 -14.21 8.73 19.44
N LYS A 24 -13.79 9.82 20.10
CA LYS A 24 -14.05 11.20 19.65
C LYS A 24 -13.22 11.59 18.42
N ILE A 25 -12.09 10.90 18.21
CA ILE A 25 -11.14 11.17 17.13
C ILE A 25 -11.34 10.14 16.01
N ILE A 26 -11.43 8.86 16.37
CA ILE A 26 -11.60 7.75 15.44
C ILE A 26 -13.03 7.23 15.58
N THR A 27 -13.87 7.53 14.58
CA THR A 27 -15.27 7.07 14.60
C THR A 27 -15.46 5.86 13.68
N ASN A 28 -16.16 4.83 14.16
CA ASN A 28 -16.52 3.67 13.35
C ASN A 28 -17.26 4.07 12.06
N LYS A 29 -18.07 5.14 12.14
CA LYS A 29 -18.80 5.69 11.00
C LYS A 29 -17.88 6.16 9.87
N GLU A 30 -16.83 6.94 10.18
CA GLU A 30 -15.91 7.43 9.14
C GLU A 30 -15.04 6.30 8.58
N VAL A 31 -14.56 5.38 9.42
CA VAL A 31 -13.82 4.20 8.96
C VAL A 31 -14.67 3.38 7.99
N THR A 32 -15.92 3.09 8.38
CA THR A 32 -16.86 2.33 7.56
C THR A 32 -17.16 3.04 6.23
N ARG A 33 -17.28 4.37 6.22
CA ARG A 33 -17.51 5.14 4.99
C ARG A 33 -16.34 4.96 4.02
N ILE A 34 -15.11 5.13 4.49
CA ILE A 34 -13.89 5.01 3.68
C ILE A 34 -13.77 3.60 3.13
N GLU A 35 -13.91 2.58 3.98
CA GLU A 35 -13.82 1.18 3.58
C GLU A 35 -14.86 0.83 2.51
N LYS A 36 -16.12 1.20 2.73
CA LYS A 36 -17.20 0.92 1.77
C LYS A 36 -16.98 1.57 0.42
N ILE A 37 -16.48 2.81 0.39
CA ILE A 37 -16.18 3.49 -0.88
C ILE A 37 -15.05 2.76 -1.59
N LEU A 38 -13.94 2.47 -0.91
CA LEU A 38 -12.78 1.81 -1.51
C LEU A 38 -13.03 0.36 -1.91
N SER A 39 -14.01 -0.31 -1.29
CA SER A 39 -14.42 -1.67 -1.62
C SER A 39 -15.64 -1.76 -2.53
N ALA A 40 -16.22 -0.64 -2.97
CA ALA A 40 -17.41 -0.64 -3.81
C ALA A 40 -17.11 -1.17 -5.22
N ASP A 41 -18.10 -1.81 -5.85
CA ASP A 41 -17.99 -2.31 -7.23
C ASP A 41 -17.60 -1.20 -8.23
N ASP A 42 -18.08 0.03 -8.00
CA ASP A 42 -17.76 1.22 -8.80
C ASP A 42 -16.27 1.58 -8.83
N MET A 43 -15.51 1.16 -7.79
CA MET A 43 -14.05 1.32 -7.74
C MET A 43 -13.31 0.31 -8.62
N GLN A 44 -13.97 -0.76 -9.08
CA GLN A 44 -13.43 -1.72 -10.06
C GLN A 44 -12.12 -2.41 -9.63
N GLY A 45 -11.84 -2.44 -8.32
CA GLY A 45 -10.62 -2.99 -7.75
C GLY A 45 -9.42 -2.03 -7.82
N ARG A 46 -8.27 -2.49 -7.30
CA ARG A 46 -7.06 -1.66 -7.08
C ARG A 46 -5.79 -2.34 -7.61
N ARG A 47 -5.93 -3.14 -8.66
CA ARG A 47 -4.77 -3.75 -9.34
C ARG A 47 -3.95 -2.64 -10.01
N THR A 48 -2.63 -2.72 -9.94
CA THR A 48 -1.75 -1.79 -10.65
C THR A 48 -2.02 -1.81 -12.16
N PHE A 49 -1.87 -0.66 -12.82
CA PHE A 49 -2.12 -0.48 -14.25
C PHE A 49 -3.57 -0.80 -14.68
N THR A 50 -4.56 -0.41 -13.88
CA THR A 50 -5.98 -0.45 -14.24
C THR A 50 -6.68 0.87 -13.92
N PRO A 51 -7.80 1.22 -14.59
CA PRO A 51 -8.54 2.43 -14.24
C PRO A 51 -9.03 2.49 -12.78
N GLY A 52 -9.22 1.34 -12.13
CA GLY A 52 -9.66 1.26 -10.74
C GLY A 52 -8.64 1.81 -9.74
N ILE A 53 -7.32 1.61 -9.97
CA ILE A 53 -6.29 2.20 -9.10
C ILE A 53 -6.29 3.73 -9.18
N ASP A 54 -6.59 4.30 -10.35
CA ASP A 54 -6.66 5.75 -10.53
C ASP A 54 -7.85 6.35 -9.79
N LYS A 55 -9.02 5.68 -9.86
CA LYS A 55 -10.23 6.07 -9.09
C LYS A 55 -9.97 6.06 -7.59
N ALA A 56 -9.42 4.95 -7.08
CA ALA A 56 -9.12 4.81 -5.66
C ALA A 56 -8.09 5.85 -5.18
N SER A 57 -7.05 6.09 -5.98
CA SER A 57 -6.03 7.10 -5.68
C SER A 57 -6.61 8.50 -5.64
N ALA A 58 -7.50 8.86 -6.58
CA ALA A 58 -8.17 10.16 -6.59
C ALA A 58 -9.08 10.36 -5.37
N PHE A 59 -9.80 9.31 -4.94
CA PHE A 59 -10.60 9.38 -3.72
C PHE A 59 -9.72 9.64 -2.49
N ILE A 60 -8.66 8.84 -2.29
CA ILE A 60 -7.72 9.00 -1.15
C ILE A 60 -7.08 10.40 -1.16
N GLU A 61 -6.65 10.87 -2.33
CA GLU A 61 -6.11 12.22 -2.52
C GLU A 61 -7.10 13.30 -2.05
N SER A 62 -8.38 13.15 -2.36
CA SER A 62 -9.41 14.09 -1.93
C SER A 62 -9.67 14.06 -0.42
N GLU A 63 -9.63 12.88 0.20
CA GLU A 63 -9.72 12.74 1.66
C GLU A 63 -8.52 13.40 2.36
N PHE A 64 -7.30 13.22 1.83
CA PHE A 64 -6.10 13.89 2.36
C PHE A 64 -6.18 15.42 2.26
N LYS A 65 -6.66 15.95 1.13
CA LYS A 65 -6.92 17.38 0.97
C LYS A 65 -7.94 17.89 1.98
N LYS A 66 -9.03 17.14 2.18
CA LYS A 66 -10.12 17.51 3.08
C LYS A 66 -9.69 17.63 4.53
N ILE A 67 -8.76 16.77 4.98
CA ILE A 67 -8.22 16.84 6.35
C ILE A 67 -7.04 17.81 6.50
N GLY A 68 -6.62 18.48 5.42
CA GLY A 68 -5.50 19.42 5.44
C GLY A 68 -4.13 18.75 5.57
N LEU A 69 -3.99 17.50 5.14
CA LEU A 69 -2.71 16.80 5.16
C LEU A 69 -1.71 17.53 4.26
N GLN A 70 -0.49 17.75 4.74
CA GLN A 70 0.56 18.35 3.92
C GLN A 70 1.13 17.32 2.94
N THR A 71 1.52 17.78 1.74
CA THR A 71 2.19 16.91 0.78
C THR A 71 3.58 16.52 1.27
N PHE A 72 4.03 15.34 0.87
CA PHE A 72 5.34 14.85 1.28
C PHE A 72 6.46 15.65 0.60
N ASN A 73 7.43 16.13 1.38
CA ASN A 73 8.66 16.75 0.89
C ASN A 73 8.45 17.88 -0.15
N GLY A 74 7.42 18.70 0.04
CA GLY A 74 7.10 19.80 -0.89
C GLY A 74 6.58 19.34 -2.26
N ALA A 75 6.15 18.08 -2.39
CA ALA A 75 5.53 17.58 -3.61
C ALA A 75 4.30 18.42 -4.00
N THR A 76 4.05 18.52 -5.30
CA THR A 76 2.92 19.29 -5.86
C THR A 76 1.56 18.65 -5.57
N ASN A 77 1.54 17.34 -5.36
CA ASN A 77 0.33 16.57 -5.04
C ASN A 77 0.68 15.42 -4.06
N TYR A 78 -0.30 14.56 -3.78
CA TYR A 78 -0.14 13.43 -2.84
C TYR A 78 0.35 12.14 -3.50
N ARG A 79 0.59 12.15 -4.82
CA ARG A 79 0.97 10.95 -5.58
C ARG A 79 2.47 10.71 -5.47
N GLN A 80 2.83 9.47 -5.20
CA GLN A 80 4.22 9.00 -5.19
C GLN A 80 4.39 8.06 -6.39
N GLU A 81 4.83 8.63 -7.50
CA GLU A 81 4.99 7.89 -8.75
C GLU A 81 6.33 7.14 -8.78
N PHE A 82 6.31 5.89 -9.24
CA PHE A 82 7.49 5.09 -9.48
C PHE A 82 7.29 4.22 -10.73
N SER A 83 8.39 3.91 -11.41
CA SER A 83 8.35 3.04 -12.59
C SER A 83 8.41 1.57 -12.19
N MET A 84 7.61 0.73 -12.85
CA MET A 84 7.67 -0.72 -12.72
C MET A 84 7.99 -1.34 -14.08
N THR A 85 9.02 -2.17 -14.12
CA THR A 85 9.33 -3.00 -15.28
C THR A 85 8.76 -4.39 -15.06
N ALA A 86 8.06 -4.93 -16.06
CA ALA A 86 7.52 -6.28 -16.03
C ALA A 86 8.04 -7.09 -17.21
N SER A 87 8.61 -8.26 -16.95
CA SER A 87 8.97 -9.22 -17.99
C SER A 87 7.74 -10.05 -18.34
N LYS A 88 7.42 -10.14 -19.63
CA LYS A 88 6.33 -10.98 -20.15
C LYS A 88 6.93 -12.08 -21.02
N PRO A 89 6.59 -13.35 -20.81
CA PRO A 89 6.99 -14.41 -21.73
C PRO A 89 6.31 -14.17 -23.09
N VAL A 90 7.11 -14.14 -24.16
CA VAL A 90 6.61 -13.99 -25.54
C VAL A 90 6.55 -15.35 -26.22
N SER A 91 7.60 -16.13 -26.08
CA SER A 91 7.69 -17.52 -26.53
C SER A 91 8.76 -18.24 -25.74
N SER A 92 8.60 -19.56 -25.58
CA SER A 92 9.62 -20.43 -25.00
C SER A 92 9.92 -21.54 -25.99
N LYS A 93 11.20 -21.87 -26.15
CA LYS A 93 11.66 -23.07 -26.83
C LYS A 93 12.60 -23.79 -25.89
N ILE A 94 12.21 -24.99 -25.47
CA ILE A 94 12.92 -25.75 -24.45
C ILE A 94 13.43 -27.02 -25.09
N THR A 95 14.73 -27.27 -24.95
CA THR A 95 15.38 -28.46 -25.47
C THR A 95 16.13 -29.13 -24.33
N ILE A 96 15.80 -30.39 -24.05
CA ILE A 96 16.47 -31.23 -23.04
C ILE A 96 17.07 -32.41 -23.81
N ASP A 97 18.37 -32.66 -23.66
CA ASP A 97 19.10 -33.73 -24.34
C ASP A 97 18.86 -33.75 -25.87
N GLY A 98 18.79 -32.57 -26.49
CA GLY A 98 18.55 -32.42 -27.93
C GLY A 98 17.10 -32.63 -28.38
N LYS A 99 16.18 -32.97 -27.47
CA LYS A 99 14.74 -33.08 -27.78
C LYS A 99 13.97 -31.84 -27.33
N GLU A 100 13.14 -31.32 -28.23
CA GLU A 100 12.22 -30.23 -27.92
C GLU A 100 11.08 -30.74 -27.03
N ILE A 101 10.80 -30.01 -25.95
CA ILE A 101 9.73 -30.32 -25.00
C ILE A 101 8.56 -29.38 -25.23
N ASN A 102 7.34 -29.89 -25.11
CA ASN A 102 6.13 -29.08 -25.28
C ASN A 102 6.02 -28.06 -24.13
N ASN A 103 5.74 -26.80 -24.48
CA ASN A 103 5.56 -25.72 -23.51
C ASN A 103 4.43 -25.97 -22.50
N ASN A 104 3.49 -26.89 -22.75
CA ASN A 104 2.47 -27.27 -21.77
C ASN A 104 2.99 -28.17 -20.63
N GLN A 105 4.20 -28.71 -20.75
CA GLN A 105 4.83 -29.58 -19.76
C GLN A 105 5.83 -28.86 -18.85
N VAL A 106 6.15 -27.59 -19.14
CA VAL A 106 7.26 -26.89 -18.49
C VAL A 106 6.88 -25.45 -18.18
N VAL A 107 7.26 -24.98 -17.00
CA VAL A 107 7.18 -23.57 -16.62
C VAL A 107 8.60 -23.00 -16.62
N THR A 108 8.81 -21.91 -17.34
CA THR A 108 10.12 -21.23 -17.41
C THR A 108 9.95 -19.75 -17.13
N PHE A 109 10.91 -19.19 -16.41
CA PHE A 109 10.99 -17.77 -16.14
C PHE A 109 12.45 -17.34 -16.20
N SER A 110 12.74 -16.32 -17.01
CA SER A 110 14.09 -15.78 -17.19
C SER A 110 14.02 -14.30 -17.52
N TYR A 111 14.96 -13.53 -16.99
CA TYR A 111 15.18 -12.12 -17.38
C TYR A 111 16.15 -11.99 -18.57
N ILE A 112 16.77 -13.08 -19.02
CA ILE A 112 17.66 -13.12 -20.18
C ILE A 112 17.03 -13.92 -21.34
N PRO A 113 17.25 -13.53 -22.61
CA PRO A 113 16.54 -14.11 -23.76
C PRO A 113 16.77 -15.60 -24.01
N GLN A 114 17.93 -16.12 -23.59
CA GLN A 114 18.29 -17.52 -23.77
C GLN A 114 19.13 -17.97 -22.58
N VAL A 115 18.86 -19.19 -22.13
CA VAL A 115 19.63 -19.87 -21.08
C VAL A 115 20.03 -21.24 -21.60
N SER A 116 21.30 -21.61 -21.41
CA SER A 116 21.81 -22.94 -21.75
C SER A 116 22.59 -23.47 -20.57
N PHE A 117 22.22 -24.67 -20.15
CA PHE A 117 22.81 -25.36 -19.01
C PHE A 117 23.42 -26.67 -19.47
N THR A 118 24.56 -27.02 -18.86
CA THR A 118 25.27 -28.27 -19.07
C THR A 118 25.67 -28.85 -17.72
N GLU A 119 26.19 -30.07 -17.70
CA GLU A 119 26.78 -30.69 -16.50
C GLU A 119 27.90 -29.86 -15.84
N LYS A 120 28.51 -28.92 -16.57
CA LYS A 120 29.58 -28.03 -16.07
C LYS A 120 29.05 -26.67 -15.61
N SER A 121 27.76 -26.42 -15.78
CA SER A 121 27.14 -25.18 -15.33
C SER A 121 27.07 -25.18 -13.79
N ASP A 122 27.43 -24.05 -13.19
CA ASP A 122 27.38 -23.88 -11.74
C ASP A 122 25.92 -23.63 -11.30
N ILE A 123 25.18 -24.73 -11.12
CA ILE A 123 23.77 -24.74 -10.72
C ILE A 123 23.68 -25.46 -9.39
N SER A 124 23.37 -24.72 -8.33
CA SER A 124 22.97 -25.28 -7.05
C SER A 124 21.46 -25.61 -7.09
N ILE A 125 21.13 -26.88 -6.85
CA ILE A 125 19.75 -27.40 -6.75
C ILE A 125 19.19 -27.15 -5.36
#